data_AF-A0A6L7YA81-F1
#
_entry.id   AF-A0A6L7YA81-F1
#
_cell.length_a   1.000
_cell.length_b   1.000
_cell.length_c   1.000
_cell.angle_alpha   90.00
_cell.angle_beta   90.00
_cell.angle_gamma   90.00
#
_symmetry.space_group_name_H-M   'P 1'
#
loop_
_entity.id
_entity.type
_entity.pdbx_description
1 polymer ?
#
loop_
_entity_poly.entity_id
_entity_poly.type
_entity_poly.pdbx_seq_one_letter_code
_entity_poly.pdbx_strand_id
1 'polypeptide(L)'
;MVHAPGGIRCPDCAQMRRPPMYELDATHYLRAAAVAIPAAALIGVIAAILLPPSPFAGLLRLALGGLGGAAAGSLVAAALERATNRKRGTTMQAFAAAAIAGAFGVRLVISGDFDLVLQDVAGAVFFVIGVIVAWNRLA
;
A
#
# COMPACT_ATOMS: atom_id res chain seq x y z
N MET A 1 29.53 -27.31 4.61
CA MET A 1 28.27 -27.60 3.89
C MET A 1 27.23 -26.57 4.33
N VAL A 2 26.29 -26.17 3.49
CA VAL A 2 25.29 -25.13 3.80
C VAL A 2 23.88 -25.71 3.62
N HIS A 3 23.02 -25.53 4.62
CA HIS A 3 21.61 -25.90 4.53
C HIS A 3 20.82 -24.79 3.83
N ALA A 4 20.35 -25.05 2.62
CA ALA A 4 19.46 -24.16 1.88
C ALA A 4 18.04 -24.74 1.84
N PRO A 5 17.00 -23.94 1.56
CA PRO A 5 15.61 -24.42 1.51
C PRO A 5 15.39 -25.58 0.52
N GLY A 6 16.21 -25.70 -0.51
CA GLY A 6 16.19 -26.79 -1.49
C GLY A 6 17.12 -27.98 -1.16
N GLY A 7 17.64 -28.08 0.07
CA GLY A 7 18.55 -29.13 0.50
C GLY A 7 19.98 -28.64 0.79
N ILE A 8 20.89 -29.60 1.00
CA ILE A 8 22.29 -29.31 1.35
C ILE A 8 23.07 -28.99 0.07
N ARG A 9 23.75 -27.84 0.04
CA ARG A 9 24.67 -27.45 -1.04
C ARG A 9 26.08 -27.21 -0.52
N CYS A 10 27.06 -27.37 -1.41
CA CYS A 10 28.45 -27.00 -1.14
C CYS A 10 28.57 -25.46 -0.98
N PRO A 11 29.54 -24.93 -0.20
CA PRO A 11 29.67 -23.49 0.01
C PRO A 11 29.80 -22.69 -1.30
N ASP A 12 30.60 -23.22 -2.25
CA ASP A 12 30.78 -22.61 -3.57
C ASP A 12 29.52 -22.67 -4.45
N CYS A 13 28.70 -23.70 -4.26
CA CYS A 13 27.45 -23.94 -4.98
C CYS A 13 26.27 -23.16 -4.40
N ALA A 14 26.34 -22.83 -3.10
CA ALA A 14 25.24 -22.21 -2.38
C ALA A 14 25.09 -20.73 -2.71
N GLN A 15 26.20 -20.05 -3.07
CA GLN A 15 26.27 -18.64 -3.50
C GLN A 15 25.07 -17.81 -3.04
N MET A 16 24.87 -17.73 -1.71
CA MET A 16 23.68 -17.12 -1.10
C MET A 16 23.72 -15.61 -1.31
N ARG A 17 23.36 -15.19 -2.52
CA ARG A 17 23.16 -13.80 -2.90
C ARG A 17 21.70 -13.45 -2.67
N ARG A 18 21.45 -12.19 -2.34
CA ARG A 18 20.07 -11.70 -2.22
C ARG A 18 19.40 -11.86 -3.59
N PRO A 19 18.15 -12.35 -3.65
CA PRO A 19 17.45 -12.43 -4.91
C PRO A 19 17.38 -11.04 -5.54
N PRO A 20 17.52 -10.93 -6.87
CA PRO A 20 17.53 -9.64 -7.57
C PRO A 20 16.23 -8.84 -7.37
N MET A 21 15.17 -9.48 -6.86
CA MET A 21 13.88 -8.87 -6.51
C MET A 21 13.96 -7.93 -5.31
N TYR A 22 14.97 -8.12 -4.44
CA TYR A 22 15.22 -7.33 -3.22
C TYR A 22 16.38 -6.35 -3.36
N GLU A 23 17.08 -6.37 -4.50
CA GLU A 23 18.12 -5.41 -4.82
C GLU A 23 17.47 -4.15 -5.39
N LEU A 24 17.47 -3.08 -4.59
CA LEU A 24 16.88 -1.79 -4.94
C LEU A 24 17.98 -0.79 -5.23
N ASP A 25 17.95 -0.24 -6.44
CA ASP A 25 18.78 0.88 -6.84
C ASP A 25 18.02 2.21 -6.63
N ALA A 26 18.73 3.32 -6.49
CA ALA A 26 18.17 4.66 -6.25
C ALA A 26 17.09 5.06 -7.27
N THR A 27 17.24 4.61 -8.52
CA THR A 27 16.26 4.81 -9.60
C THR A 27 14.90 4.19 -9.29
N HIS A 28 14.85 3.07 -8.57
CA HIS A 28 13.60 2.39 -8.20
C HIS A 28 12.84 3.15 -7.13
N TYR A 29 13.55 3.81 -6.20
CA TYR A 29 12.94 4.67 -5.19
C TYR A 29 12.25 5.90 -5.82
N LEU A 30 12.92 6.53 -6.79
CA LEU A 30 12.34 7.67 -7.52
C LEU A 30 11.09 7.27 -8.31
N ARG A 31 11.13 6.11 -9.00
CA ARG A 31 9.97 5.57 -9.71
C ARG A 31 8.81 5.23 -8.77
N ALA A 32 9.11 4.64 -7.61
CA ALA A 32 8.10 4.32 -6.60
C ALA A 32 7.41 5.60 -6.09
N ALA A 33 8.19 6.62 -5.74
CA ALA A 33 7.65 7.92 -5.30
C ALA A 33 6.82 8.60 -6.40
N ALA A 34 7.31 8.60 -7.64
CA ALA A 34 6.63 9.18 -8.79
C ALA A 34 5.24 8.55 -9.07
N VAL A 35 5.03 7.30 -8.68
CA VAL A 35 3.73 6.62 -8.81
C VAL A 35 2.89 6.70 -7.54
N ALA A 36 3.51 6.62 -6.36
CA ALA A 36 2.85 6.66 -5.07
C ALA A 36 2.12 8.00 -4.83
N ILE A 37 2.77 9.13 -5.15
CA ILE A 37 2.21 10.46 -4.93
C ILE A 37 0.92 10.71 -5.74
N PRO A 38 0.91 10.53 -7.08
CA PRO A 38 -0.32 10.74 -7.85
C PRO A 38 -1.38 9.68 -7.53
N ALA A 39 -0.99 8.43 -7.23
CA ALA A 39 -1.93 7.41 -6.80
C ALA A 39 -2.63 7.81 -5.49
N ALA A 40 -1.88 8.33 -4.53
CA ALA A 40 -2.42 8.84 -3.27
C ALA A 40 -3.44 9.96 -3.51
N ALA A 41 -3.09 10.95 -4.34
CA ALA A 41 -3.98 12.05 -4.67
C ALA A 41 -5.27 11.57 -5.35
N LEU A 42 -5.16 10.75 -6.40
CA LEU A 42 -6.32 10.25 -7.14
C LEU A 42 -7.24 9.40 -6.28
N ILE A 43 -6.67 8.44 -5.53
CA ILE A 43 -7.44 7.58 -4.63
C ILE A 43 -8.10 8.41 -3.53
N GLY A 44 -7.38 9.39 -2.96
CA GLY A 44 -7.91 10.27 -1.93
C GLY A 44 -9.09 11.12 -2.41
N VAL A 45 -8.99 11.71 -3.60
CA VAL A 45 -10.09 12.47 -4.24
C VAL A 45 -11.30 11.57 -4.48
N ILE A 46 -11.09 10.40 -5.07
CA ILE A 46 -12.17 9.44 -5.33
C ILE A 46 -12.82 9.01 -4.01
N ALA A 47 -12.02 8.71 -2.99
CA ALA A 47 -12.51 8.29 -1.68
C ALA A 47 -13.27 9.41 -0.94
N ALA A 48 -12.92 10.68 -1.14
CA ALA A 48 -13.64 11.82 -0.57
C ALA A 48 -15.05 11.96 -1.15
N ILE A 49 -15.20 11.74 -2.46
CA ILE A 49 -16.49 11.82 -3.15
C ILE A 49 -17.36 10.60 -2.81
N LEU A 50 -16.78 9.41 -2.83
CA LEU A 50 -17.54 8.16 -2.69
C LEU A 50 -17.89 7.82 -1.24
N LEU A 51 -17.00 8.17 -0.30
CA LEU A 51 -17.19 8.01 1.14
C LEU A 51 -16.90 9.34 1.83
N PRO A 52 -17.82 10.31 1.85
CA PRO A 52 -17.61 11.50 2.69
C PRO A 52 -17.50 11.07 4.17
N PRO A 53 -16.62 11.72 4.96
CA PRO A 53 -16.49 11.41 6.38
C PRO A 53 -17.83 11.66 7.07
N SER A 54 -18.23 10.69 7.88
CA SER A 54 -19.49 10.77 8.61
C SER A 54 -19.35 10.02 9.93
N PRO A 55 -19.96 10.50 11.01
CA PRO A 55 -19.89 9.84 12.31
C PRO A 55 -20.69 8.54 12.36
N PHE A 56 -21.59 8.32 11.39
CA PHE A 56 -22.47 7.15 11.34
C PHE A 56 -21.92 6.06 10.42
N ALA A 57 -21.37 5.02 11.03
CA ALA A 57 -20.87 3.84 10.34
C ALA A 57 -21.97 2.79 10.15
N GLY A 58 -22.89 3.04 9.22
CA GLY A 58 -23.82 1.99 8.78
C GLY A 58 -23.06 0.81 8.14
N LEU A 59 -23.63 -0.40 8.20
CA LEU A 59 -23.03 -1.61 7.63
C LEU A 59 -22.59 -1.44 6.17
N LEU A 60 -23.41 -0.75 5.36
CA LEU A 60 -23.10 -0.45 3.97
C LEU A 60 -21.84 0.42 3.81
N ARG A 61 -21.65 1.43 4.67
CA ARG A 61 -20.45 2.29 4.64
C ARG A 61 -19.20 1.54 5.08
N LEU A 62 -19.30 0.66 6.07
CA LEU A 62 -18.19 -0.20 6.48
C LEU A 62 -17.79 -1.16 5.35
N ALA A 63 -18.78 -1.77 4.68
CA ALA A 63 -18.52 -2.63 3.53
C ALA A 63 -17.87 -1.87 2.38
N LEU A 64 -18.36 -0.68 2.04
CA LEU A 64 -17.76 0.18 1.01
C LEU A 64 -16.35 0.66 1.41
N GLY A 65 -16.13 0.99 2.69
CA GLY A 65 -14.82 1.36 3.21
C GLY A 65 -13.83 0.21 3.06
N GLY A 66 -14.21 -1.00 3.45
CA GLY A 66 -13.35 -2.17 3.33
C GLY A 66 -13.08 -2.59 1.89
N LEU A 67 -14.12 -2.64 1.04
CA LEU A 67 -13.95 -2.95 -0.38
C LEU A 67 -13.14 -1.87 -1.10
N GLY A 68 -13.42 -0.60 -0.82
CA GLY A 68 -12.67 0.53 -1.35
C GLY A 68 -11.20 0.49 -0.90
N GLY A 69 -10.95 0.17 0.37
CA GLY A 69 -9.61 0.01 0.92
C GLY A 69 -8.86 -1.12 0.23
N ALA A 70 -9.47 -2.30 0.12
CA ALA A 70 -8.89 -3.44 -0.58
C ALA A 70 -8.60 -3.12 -2.06
N ALA A 71 -9.52 -2.44 -2.75
CA ALA A 71 -9.33 -1.99 -4.13
C ALA A 71 -8.13 -1.03 -4.22
N ALA A 72 -8.10 0.02 -3.39
CA ALA A 72 -7.00 0.98 -3.35
C ALA A 72 -5.65 0.31 -3.06
N GLY A 73 -5.59 -0.56 -2.05
CA GLY A 73 -4.37 -1.30 -1.70
C GLY A 73 -3.88 -2.19 -2.83
N SER A 74 -4.80 -2.86 -3.52
CA SER A 74 -4.46 -3.71 -4.68
C SER A 74 -3.97 -2.90 -5.89
N LEU A 75 -4.56 -1.73 -6.13
CA LEU A 75 -4.20 -0.83 -7.22
C LEU A 75 -2.83 -0.20 -6.98
N VAL A 76 -2.57 0.30 -5.76
CA VAL A 76 -1.26 0.86 -5.37
C VAL A 76 -0.18 -0.19 -5.48
N ALA A 77 -0.40 -1.41 -4.95
CA ALA A 77 0.56 -2.49 -5.05
C ALA A 77 0.88 -2.84 -6.52
N ALA A 78 -0.15 -3.00 -7.36
CA ALA A 78 0.04 -3.30 -8.78
C ALA A 78 0.73 -2.16 -9.55
N ALA A 79 0.47 -0.91 -9.20
CA ALA A 79 1.13 0.24 -9.80
C ALA A 79 2.63 0.28 -9.45
N LEU A 80 2.96 0.06 -8.17
CA LEU A 80 4.35 -0.02 -7.70
C LEU A 80 5.11 -1.19 -8.31
N GLU A 81 4.51 -2.38 -8.38
CA GLU A 81 5.13 -3.54 -9.03
C GLU A 81 5.42 -3.26 -10.50
N ARG A 82 4.48 -2.66 -11.25
CA ARG A 82 4.73 -2.33 -12.67
C ARG A 82 5.82 -1.28 -12.84
N ALA A 83 5.83 -0.24 -12.01
CA ALA A 83 6.79 0.86 -12.11
C ALA A 83 8.22 0.48 -11.71
N THR A 84 8.37 -0.47 -10.78
CA THR A 84 9.66 -0.89 -10.24
C THR A 84 10.17 -2.20 -10.82
N ASN A 85 9.55 -2.74 -11.87
CA ASN A 85 9.91 -4.04 -12.47
C ASN A 85 9.76 -5.23 -11.50
N ARG A 86 8.61 -5.29 -10.82
CA ARG A 86 8.17 -6.35 -9.89
C ARG A 86 9.10 -6.55 -8.68
N LYS A 87 9.70 -5.47 -8.18
CA LYS A 87 10.51 -5.50 -6.95
C LYS A 87 9.61 -5.66 -5.73
N ARG A 88 10.10 -6.36 -4.72
CA ARG A 88 9.38 -6.70 -3.48
C ARG A 88 10.25 -6.44 -2.26
N GLY A 89 9.61 -6.33 -1.10
CA GLY A 89 10.29 -6.14 0.18
C GLY A 89 9.76 -4.95 0.99
N THR A 90 10.35 -4.78 2.17
CA THR A 90 9.88 -3.84 3.21
C THR A 90 9.86 -2.39 2.78
N THR A 91 10.78 -1.99 1.91
CA THR A 91 10.84 -0.62 1.36
C THR A 91 9.65 -0.34 0.43
N MET A 92 9.28 -1.29 -0.43
CA MET A 92 8.10 -1.15 -1.30
C MET A 92 6.80 -1.17 -0.51
N GLN A 93 6.73 -1.99 0.54
CA GLN A 93 5.62 -1.97 1.50
C GLN A 93 5.48 -0.60 2.18
N ALA A 94 6.59 0.03 2.56
CA ALA A 94 6.58 1.37 3.15
C ALA A 94 6.04 2.43 2.18
N PHE A 95 6.42 2.39 0.90
CA PHE A 95 5.85 3.30 -0.11
C PHE A 95 4.36 3.07 -0.32
N ALA A 96 3.90 1.82 -0.35
CA ALA A 96 2.49 1.53 -0.49
C ALA A 96 1.68 2.02 0.71
N ALA A 97 2.18 1.78 1.92
CA ALA A 97 1.55 2.28 3.15
C ALA A 97 1.53 3.82 3.18
N ALA A 98 2.62 4.47 2.78
CA ALA A 98 2.70 5.93 2.68
C ALA A 98 1.72 6.50 1.64
N ALA A 99 1.55 5.84 0.49
CA ALA A 99 0.58 6.25 -0.52
C ALA A 99 -0.87 6.16 0.00
N ILE A 100 -1.20 5.08 0.72
CA ILE A 100 -2.53 4.88 1.29
C ILE A 100 -2.80 5.87 2.44
N ALA A 101 -1.78 6.16 3.26
CA ALA A 101 -1.84 7.21 4.28
C ALA A 101 -2.03 8.59 3.65
N GLY A 102 -1.30 8.86 2.56
CA GLY A 102 -1.46 10.08 1.77
C GLY A 102 -2.87 10.21 1.19
N ALA A 103 -3.44 9.12 0.66
CA ALA A 103 -4.82 9.11 0.17
C ALA A 103 -5.83 9.42 1.27
N PHE A 104 -5.64 8.85 2.47
CA PHE A 104 -6.46 9.16 3.64
C PHE A 104 -6.33 10.63 4.05
N GLY A 105 -5.12 11.19 4.04
CA GLY A 105 -4.89 12.61 4.30
C GLY A 105 -5.56 13.53 3.28
N VAL A 106 -5.40 13.25 1.98
CA VAL A 106 -6.03 14.02 0.89
C VAL A 106 -7.55 13.99 1.02
N ARG A 107 -8.11 12.82 1.32
CA ARG A 107 -9.54 12.65 1.55
C ARG A 107 -10.04 13.59 2.66
N LEU A 108 -9.35 13.62 3.80
CA LEU A 108 -9.69 14.48 4.94
C LEU A 108 -9.62 15.97 4.60
N VAL A 109 -8.54 16.38 3.91
CA VAL A 109 -8.35 17.78 3.49
C VAL A 109 -9.47 18.24 2.57
N ILE A 110 -9.89 17.41 1.61
CA ILE A 110 -10.98 17.74 0.67
C ILE A 110 -12.32 17.86 1.40
N SER A 111 -12.57 17.01 2.40
CA SER A 111 -13.80 17.06 3.18
C SER A 111 -13.88 18.23 4.16
N GLY A 112 -12.76 18.87 4.51
CA GLY A 112 -12.72 20.02 5.42
C GLY A 112 -13.01 19.71 6.90
N ASP A 113 -13.34 18.47 7.23
CA ASP A 113 -13.79 18.06 8.56
C ASP A 113 -12.71 17.24 9.31
N PHE A 114 -11.82 17.96 10.00
CA PHE A 114 -10.77 17.35 10.84
C PHE A 114 -11.30 16.80 12.18
N ASP A 115 -12.42 17.32 12.68
CA ASP A 115 -13.04 16.84 13.93
C ASP A 115 -13.65 15.44 13.79
N LEU A 116 -14.02 15.06 12.56
CA LEU A 116 -14.58 13.74 12.27
C LEU A 116 -13.51 12.64 12.14
N VAL A 117 -12.22 12.96 12.21
CA VAL A 117 -11.13 11.97 12.07
C VAL A 117 -11.24 10.81 13.06
N LEU A 118 -11.61 11.10 14.32
CA LEU A 118 -11.78 10.07 15.35
C LEU A 118 -13.11 9.31 15.26
N GLN A 119 -14.10 9.87 14.56
CA GLN A 119 -15.44 9.30 14.41
C GLN A 119 -15.65 8.63 13.04
N ASP A 120 -14.74 8.82 12.10
CA ASP A 120 -14.76 8.27 10.75
C ASP A 120 -14.29 6.81 10.71
N VAL A 121 -15.11 5.93 11.29
CA VAL A 121 -14.82 4.50 11.36
C VAL A 121 -14.69 3.89 9.96
N ALA A 122 -15.48 4.36 8.99
CA ALA A 122 -15.43 3.85 7.62
C ALA A 122 -14.12 4.23 6.91
N GLY A 123 -13.63 5.46 7.09
CA GLY A 123 -12.32 5.88 6.60
C GLY A 123 -11.16 5.14 7.28
N ALA A 124 -11.25 4.90 8.59
CA ALA A 124 -10.27 4.09 9.32
C ALA A 124 -10.21 2.66 8.77
N VAL A 125 -11.38 2.03 8.52
CA VAL A 125 -11.47 0.70 7.92
C VAL A 125 -10.89 0.68 6.51
N PHE A 126 -11.17 1.69 5.69
CA PHE A 126 -10.57 1.86 4.36
C PHE A 126 -9.05 1.90 4.44
N PHE A 127 -8.50 2.72 5.34
CA PHE A 127 -7.06 2.86 5.52
C PHE A 127 -6.42 1.54 5.96
N VAL A 128 -6.93 0.93 7.03
CA VAL A 128 -6.38 -0.30 7.62
C VAL A 128 -6.43 -1.45 6.62
N ILE A 129 -7.58 -1.68 5.97
CA ILE A 129 -7.72 -2.77 5.00
C ILE A 129 -6.83 -2.51 3.77
N GLY A 130 -6.75 -1.26 3.30
CA GLY A 130 -5.85 -0.90 2.20
C GLY A 130 -4.40 -1.23 2.51
N VAL A 131 -3.91 -0.83 3.69
CA VAL A 131 -2.53 -1.12 4.11
C VAL A 131 -2.30 -2.63 4.22
N ILE A 132 -3.21 -3.39 4.84
CA ILE A 132 -3.08 -4.84 4.99
C ILE A 132 -3.01 -5.52 3.61
N VAL A 133 -3.91 -5.16 2.69
CA VAL A 133 -3.95 -5.75 1.35
C VAL A 133 -2.70 -5.40 0.54
N ALA A 134 -2.25 -4.15 0.59
CA ALA A 134 -1.03 -3.73 -0.09
C ALA A 134 0.22 -4.43 0.48
N TRP A 135 0.29 -4.53 1.81
CA TRP A 135 1.40 -5.17 2.52
C TRP A 135 1.53 -6.65 2.15
N ASN A 136 0.42 -7.39 2.21
CA ASN A 136 0.39 -8.81 1.89
C ASN A 136 0.72 -9.10 0.42
N ARG A 137 0.48 -8.15 -0.48
CA ARG A 137 0.83 -8.29 -1.91
C ARG A 137 2.29 -8.01 -2.22
N LEU A 138 2.92 -7.13 -1.45
CA LEU A 138 4.31 -6.68 -1.67
C LEU A 138 5.33 -7.37 -0.75
N ALA A 139 4.86 -8.30 0.09
CA ALA A 139 5.67 -9.18 0.92
C ALA A 139 6.48 -10.21 0.12
#